data_AF-A0A929CF35-F1
#
_entry.id   AF-A0A929CF35-F1
#
_cell.length_a   1.000
_cell.length_b   1.000
_cell.length_c   1.000
_cell.angle_alpha   90.00
_cell.angle_beta   90.00
_cell.angle_gamma   90.00
#
_symmetry.space_group_name_H-M   'P 1'
#
loop_
_entity.id
_entity.type
_entity.pdbx_description
1 polymer ?
#
loop_
_entity_poly.entity_id
_entity_poly.type
_entity_poly.pdbx_seq_one_letter_code
_entity_poly.pdbx_strand_id
1 'polypeptide(L)'
;MTNKKYDFYSDTHLYIHFYNNIKSISNENEFILIKETIIKKKEKYEVLFNIINKIEKNLSNKTESKIIFISNAGLTLISPWFPMLFKRLGYLDKDGKFKDVSTKIRAIFVLQYILFEDDDIAFKESDLSLNRILTASPFYVPLPQKLTLTDKEKNTVHEMLLGIKANWDKIKNTSLNGFKESFLKRSGRIEIDKEKNCIIYVDNKSYDMLLDSLPWSYKLIRYSWLKKIITVQWK
;
A
#
# COMPACT_ATOMS: atom_id res chain seq x y z
N MET A 1 15.37 -22.42 -10.73
CA MET A 1 14.20 -21.55 -10.98
C MET A 1 14.59 -20.12 -10.65
N THR A 2 14.67 -19.24 -11.64
CA THR A 2 15.02 -17.82 -11.44
C THR A 2 14.00 -17.17 -10.51
N ASN A 3 14.46 -16.79 -9.32
CA ASN A 3 13.69 -16.09 -8.29
C ASN A 3 13.37 -14.68 -8.81
N LYS A 4 12.37 -14.54 -9.68
CA LYS A 4 12.02 -13.26 -10.27
C LYS A 4 11.41 -12.38 -9.18
N LYS A 5 12.02 -11.21 -8.96
CA LYS A 5 11.54 -10.24 -7.96
C LYS A 5 10.17 -9.64 -8.33
N TYR A 6 9.76 -9.79 -9.58
CA TYR A 6 8.61 -9.16 -10.22
C TYR A 6 7.90 -10.17 -11.14
N ASP A 7 7.25 -11.16 -10.54
CA ASP A 7 6.63 -12.26 -11.30
C ASP A 7 5.49 -11.82 -12.24
N PHE A 8 4.91 -10.65 -11.99
CA PHE A 8 3.79 -10.11 -12.77
C PHE A 8 4.19 -9.42 -14.08
N TYR A 9 5.49 -9.28 -14.37
CA TYR A 9 5.96 -8.42 -15.47
C TYR A 9 7.03 -9.07 -16.35
N SER A 10 7.01 -8.69 -17.64
CA SER A 10 8.12 -8.94 -18.54
C SER A 10 9.31 -8.04 -18.19
N ASP A 11 10.53 -8.52 -18.48
CA ASP A 11 11.75 -7.77 -18.20
C ASP A 11 11.78 -6.43 -18.96
N THR A 12 11.24 -6.41 -20.19
CA THR A 12 11.09 -5.20 -21.01
C THR A 12 10.16 -4.18 -20.35
N HIS A 13 9.01 -4.62 -19.81
CA HIS A 13 8.08 -3.74 -19.12
C HIS A 13 8.73 -3.09 -17.90
N LEU A 14 9.40 -3.90 -17.06
CA LEU A 14 10.12 -3.41 -15.88
C LEU A 14 11.22 -2.42 -16.26
N TYR A 15 11.96 -2.71 -17.33
CA TYR A 15 13.01 -1.83 -17.82
C TYR A 15 12.45 -0.45 -18.21
N ILE A 16 11.40 -0.42 -19.04
CA ILE A 16 10.75 0.83 -19.48
C ILE A 16 10.21 1.60 -18.27
N HIS A 17 9.52 0.92 -17.36
CA HIS A 17 8.94 1.53 -16.16
C HIS A 17 10.00 2.18 -15.27
N PHE A 18 11.07 1.45 -14.94
CA PHE A 18 12.13 2.00 -14.10
C PHE A 18 12.92 3.09 -14.81
N TYR A 19 13.17 2.96 -16.11
CA TYR A 19 13.83 4.02 -16.88
C TYR A 19 13.03 5.33 -16.84
N ASN A 20 11.71 5.26 -17.03
CA ASN A 20 10.83 6.44 -16.96
C ASN A 20 10.77 7.04 -15.55
N ASN A 21 10.78 6.21 -14.50
CA ASN A 21 10.88 6.70 -13.12
C ASN A 21 12.21 7.42 -12.87
N ILE A 22 13.34 6.87 -13.32
CA ILE A 22 14.64 7.55 -13.20
C ILE A 22 14.60 8.91 -13.90
N LYS A 23 14.02 8.96 -15.10
CA LYS A 23 13.90 10.21 -15.86
C LYS A 23 13.08 11.27 -15.12
N SER A 24 12.01 10.89 -14.43
CA SER A 24 11.16 11.85 -13.72
C SER A 24 11.76 12.37 -12.40
N ILE A 25 12.62 11.59 -11.76
CA ILE A 25 13.20 11.93 -10.45
C ILE A 25 14.62 12.51 -10.51
N SER A 26 15.33 12.38 -11.64
CA SER A 26 16.71 12.85 -11.79
C SER A 26 16.76 14.19 -12.50
N ASN A 27 17.75 15.03 -12.18
CA ASN A 27 18.02 16.21 -13.01
C ASN A 27 18.66 15.81 -14.36
N GLU A 28 18.71 16.74 -15.31
CA GLU A 28 19.15 16.46 -16.69
C GLU A 28 20.60 15.91 -16.76
N ASN A 29 21.52 16.47 -15.97
CA ASN A 29 22.92 16.02 -15.92
C ASN A 29 23.06 14.64 -15.27
N GLU A 30 22.34 14.38 -14.17
CA GLU A 30 22.27 13.06 -13.53
C GLU A 30 21.68 12.02 -14.49
N PHE A 31 20.62 12.38 -15.19
CA PHE A 31 19.96 11.49 -16.14
C PHE A 31 20.86 11.15 -17.33
N ILE A 32 21.64 12.10 -17.85
CA ILE A 32 22.62 11.85 -18.91
C ILE A 32 23.67 10.84 -18.44
N LEU A 33 24.25 11.03 -17.24
CA LEU A 33 25.24 10.13 -16.67
C LEU A 33 24.68 8.71 -16.45
N ILE A 34 23.44 8.63 -15.98
CA ILE A 34 22.73 7.36 -15.78
C ILE A 34 22.44 6.69 -17.13
N LYS A 35 21.98 7.45 -18.13
CA LYS A 35 21.71 6.96 -19.48
C LYS A 35 22.96 6.39 -20.14
N GLU A 36 24.11 7.03 -20.00
CA GLU A 36 25.39 6.48 -20.47
C GLU A 36 25.77 5.18 -19.76
N THR A 37 25.52 5.08 -18.46
CA THR A 37 25.77 3.86 -17.68
C THR A 37 24.86 2.72 -18.12
N ILE A 38 23.58 3.00 -18.36
CA ILE A 38 22.57 2.03 -18.82
C ILE A 38 22.90 1.53 -20.23
N ILE A 39 23.24 2.43 -21.15
CA ILE A 39 23.59 2.10 -22.55
C ILE A 39 24.87 1.26 -22.62
N LYS A 40 25.91 1.61 -21.82
CA LYS A 40 27.20 0.91 -21.84
C LYS A 40 27.12 -0.55 -21.37
N LYS A 41 26.13 -0.92 -20.56
CA LYS A 41 26.11 -2.23 -19.89
C LYS A 41 25.09 -3.26 -20.42
N LYS A 42 24.25 -2.94 -21.42
CA LYS A 42 23.18 -3.86 -21.94
C LYS A 42 22.38 -4.51 -20.79
N GLU A 43 22.01 -3.73 -19.78
CA GLU A 43 21.67 -4.28 -18.46
C GLU A 43 20.17 -4.58 -18.25
N LYS A 44 19.91 -5.59 -17.42
CA LYS A 44 18.59 -6.01 -16.93
C LYS A 44 17.95 -4.94 -16.04
N TYR A 45 16.64 -4.98 -15.88
CA TYR A 45 15.85 -4.04 -15.05
C TYR A 45 16.34 -3.91 -13.59
N GLU A 46 17.03 -4.93 -13.07
CA GLU A 46 17.58 -4.99 -11.71
C GLU A 46 18.56 -3.83 -11.42
N VAL A 47 19.32 -3.39 -12.42
CA VAL A 47 20.25 -2.27 -12.23
C VAL A 47 19.52 -0.94 -12.15
N LEU A 48 18.50 -0.73 -12.98
CA LEU A 48 17.63 0.45 -12.88
C LEU A 48 16.95 0.51 -11.51
N PHE A 49 16.46 -0.62 -11.01
CA PHE A 49 15.88 -0.71 -9.67
C PHE A 49 16.88 -0.30 -8.57
N ASN A 50 18.15 -0.74 -8.66
CA ASN A 50 19.18 -0.36 -7.69
C ASN A 50 19.52 1.14 -7.77
N ILE A 51 19.57 1.70 -8.98
CA ILE A 51 19.78 3.13 -9.21
C ILE A 51 18.65 3.94 -8.59
N ILE A 52 17.38 3.60 -8.84
CA ILE A 52 16.21 4.28 -8.25
C ILE A 52 16.29 4.26 -6.73
N ASN A 53 16.61 3.10 -6.13
CA ASN A 53 16.75 3.00 -4.68
C ASN A 53 17.84 3.90 -4.12
N LYS A 54 18.97 4.01 -4.82
CA LYS A 54 20.06 4.90 -4.42
C LYS A 54 19.63 6.36 -4.53
N ILE A 55 18.95 6.74 -5.61
CA ILE A 55 18.45 8.11 -5.83
C ILE A 55 17.41 8.47 -4.77
N GLU A 56 16.41 7.64 -4.51
CA GLU A 56 15.40 7.82 -3.46
C GLU A 56 16.00 7.97 -2.04
N LYS A 57 17.07 7.21 -1.77
CA LYS A 57 17.81 7.33 -0.50
C LYS A 57 18.57 8.65 -0.38
N ASN A 58 18.97 9.25 -1.50
CA ASN A 58 19.65 10.56 -1.51
C ASN A 58 18.63 11.73 -1.52
N LEU A 59 17.52 11.58 -2.23
CA LEU A 59 16.42 12.54 -2.31
C LEU A 59 15.67 12.70 -0.99
N SER A 60 15.75 11.73 -0.08
CA SER A 60 15.14 11.83 1.25
C SER A 60 15.60 13.03 2.07
N ASN A 61 16.70 13.69 1.69
CA ASN A 61 17.21 14.89 2.33
C ASN A 61 16.68 16.20 1.71
N LYS A 62 15.88 16.12 0.63
CA LYS A 62 15.38 17.29 -0.14
C LYS A 62 13.89 17.25 -0.48
N THR A 63 13.14 16.23 -0.06
CA THR A 63 11.73 16.05 -0.42
C THR A 63 10.83 17.13 0.17
N GLU A 64 10.00 17.74 -0.67
CA GLU A 64 8.89 18.61 -0.26
C GLU A 64 7.77 17.80 0.39
N SER A 65 6.90 18.49 1.14
CA SER A 65 5.68 17.88 1.68
C SER A 65 4.76 17.45 0.54
N LYS A 66 4.20 16.25 0.63
CA LYS A 66 3.30 15.68 -0.37
C LYS A 66 1.90 15.48 0.22
N ILE A 67 0.88 15.88 -0.54
CA ILE A 67 -0.52 15.60 -0.23
C ILE A 67 -1.07 14.63 -1.29
N ILE A 68 -1.73 13.57 -0.85
CA ILE A 68 -2.35 12.56 -1.73
C ILE A 68 -3.81 12.37 -1.31
N PHE A 69 -4.75 12.67 -2.21
CA PHE A 69 -6.16 12.39 -1.98
C PHE A 69 -6.47 10.91 -2.26
N ILE A 70 -7.29 10.31 -1.39
CA ILE A 70 -7.64 8.89 -1.43
C ILE A 70 -9.13 8.70 -1.12
N SER A 71 -9.70 7.58 -1.57
CA SER A 71 -11.11 7.21 -1.36
C SER A 71 -11.30 5.99 -0.44
N ASN A 72 -10.20 5.43 0.06
CA ASN A 72 -10.15 4.25 0.92
C ASN A 72 -9.54 4.52 2.31
N ALA A 73 -9.54 5.78 2.77
CA ALA A 73 -8.96 6.20 4.04
C ALA A 73 -9.49 5.41 5.25
N GLY A 74 -10.70 4.88 5.13
CA GLY A 74 -11.38 4.07 6.16
C GLY A 74 -10.71 2.73 6.45
N LEU A 75 -9.84 2.22 5.57
CA LEU A 75 -9.00 1.04 5.86
C LEU A 75 -8.15 1.23 7.12
N THR A 76 -7.83 2.47 7.50
CA THR A 76 -7.14 2.77 8.76
C THR A 76 -7.88 2.28 10.00
N LEU A 77 -9.22 2.19 9.95
CA LEU A 77 -10.06 1.74 11.06
C LEU A 77 -9.78 0.29 11.46
N ILE A 78 -9.50 -0.55 10.47
CA ILE A 78 -9.28 -1.99 10.61
C ILE A 78 -7.80 -2.37 10.46
N SER A 79 -6.93 -1.37 10.49
CA SER A 79 -5.49 -1.53 10.43
C SER A 79 -4.92 -2.51 11.47
N PRO A 80 -5.43 -2.62 12.72
CA PRO A 80 -4.89 -3.56 13.69
C PRO A 80 -4.90 -5.04 13.24
N TRP A 81 -5.77 -5.41 12.29
CA TRP A 81 -5.87 -6.79 11.80
C TRP A 81 -4.88 -7.13 10.69
N PHE A 82 -4.30 -6.14 10.01
CA PHE A 82 -3.46 -6.38 8.83
C PHE A 82 -2.22 -7.25 9.11
N PRO A 83 -1.50 -7.11 10.25
CA PRO A 83 -0.41 -8.04 10.59
C PRO A 83 -0.85 -9.49 10.68
N MET A 84 -1.98 -9.75 11.34
CA MET A 84 -2.49 -11.12 11.47
C MET A 84 -3.01 -11.65 10.13
N LEU A 85 -3.69 -10.81 9.34
CA LEU A 85 -4.12 -11.14 7.98
C LEU A 85 -2.93 -11.60 7.14
N PHE A 86 -1.90 -10.78 7.02
CA PHE A 86 -0.72 -11.11 6.19
C PHE A 86 0.08 -12.29 6.75
N LYS A 87 0.10 -12.48 8.07
CA LYS A 87 0.68 -13.68 8.70
C LYS A 87 -0.08 -14.95 8.28
N ARG A 88 -1.42 -14.97 8.36
CA ARG A 88 -2.26 -16.13 7.97
C ARG A 88 -2.14 -16.44 6.47
N LEU A 89 -2.00 -15.41 5.65
CA LEU A 89 -1.75 -15.56 4.21
C LEU A 89 -0.34 -16.07 3.90
N GLY A 90 0.57 -16.05 4.87
CA GLY A 90 1.95 -16.50 4.69
C GLY A 90 2.80 -15.49 3.93
N TYR A 91 2.45 -14.21 3.95
CA TYR A 91 3.20 -13.14 3.29
C TYR A 91 4.38 -12.63 4.11
N LEU A 92 4.35 -12.87 5.43
CA LEU A 92 5.36 -12.41 6.36
C LEU A 92 6.37 -13.52 6.69
N ASP A 93 7.63 -13.13 6.87
CA ASP A 93 8.70 -13.98 7.38
C ASP A 93 8.62 -14.14 8.91
N LYS A 94 9.62 -14.82 9.49
CA LYS A 94 9.72 -15.06 10.94
C LYS A 94 9.87 -13.79 11.78
N ASP A 95 10.39 -12.71 11.21
CA ASP A 95 10.58 -11.41 11.86
C ASP A 95 9.34 -10.51 11.66
N GLY A 96 8.28 -11.05 11.04
CA GLY A 96 7.05 -10.36 10.74
C GLY A 96 7.18 -9.35 9.60
N LYS A 97 8.19 -9.44 8.73
CA LYS A 97 8.36 -8.55 7.56
C LYS A 97 7.90 -9.25 6.29
N PHE A 98 7.50 -8.49 5.27
CA PHE A 98 7.15 -9.07 3.98
C PHE A 98 8.33 -9.84 3.37
N LYS A 99 8.06 -11.06 2.90
CA LYS A 99 9.05 -11.98 2.33
C LYS A 99 9.73 -11.41 1.08
N ASP A 100 8.95 -10.78 0.22
CA ASP A 100 9.40 -10.31 -1.09
C ASP A 100 8.49 -9.19 -1.64
N VAL A 101 8.78 -8.72 -2.85
CA VAL A 101 7.97 -7.69 -3.53
C VAL A 101 6.63 -8.27 -4.00
N SER A 102 6.59 -9.54 -4.41
CA SER A 102 5.37 -10.20 -4.90
C SER A 102 4.29 -10.24 -3.81
N THR A 103 4.65 -10.68 -2.60
CA THR A 103 3.80 -10.69 -1.40
C THR A 103 3.34 -9.30 -0.97
N LYS A 104 4.17 -8.25 -1.13
CA LYS A 104 3.74 -6.86 -0.94
C LYS A 104 2.68 -6.43 -1.96
N ILE A 105 2.89 -6.75 -3.24
CA ILE A 105 1.92 -6.44 -4.30
C ILE A 105 0.61 -7.16 -4.01
N ARG A 106 0.64 -8.47 -3.70
CA ARG A 106 -0.57 -9.20 -3.30
C ARG A 106 -1.27 -8.57 -2.10
N ALA A 107 -0.52 -8.17 -1.06
CA ALA A 107 -1.07 -7.48 0.10
C ALA A 107 -1.78 -6.17 -0.26
N ILE A 108 -1.24 -5.38 -1.20
CA ILE A 108 -1.88 -4.16 -1.70
C ILE A 108 -3.25 -4.45 -2.31
N PHE A 109 -3.35 -5.53 -3.10
CA PHE A 109 -4.61 -5.94 -3.72
C PHE A 109 -5.57 -6.59 -2.73
N VAL A 110 -5.07 -7.35 -1.75
CA VAL A 110 -5.87 -7.87 -0.63
C VAL A 110 -6.52 -6.73 0.15
N LEU A 111 -5.78 -5.65 0.44
CA LEU A 111 -6.34 -4.48 1.12
C LEU A 111 -7.42 -3.78 0.27
N GLN A 112 -7.23 -3.72 -1.05
CA GLN A 112 -8.24 -3.14 -1.93
C GLN A 112 -9.49 -4.03 -2.03
N TYR A 113 -9.30 -5.35 -2.10
CA TYR A 113 -10.37 -6.33 -2.17
C TYR A 113 -11.31 -6.26 -0.97
N ILE A 114 -10.82 -5.88 0.23
CA ILE A 114 -11.67 -5.63 1.40
C ILE A 114 -12.83 -4.68 1.07
N LEU A 115 -12.64 -3.69 0.20
CA LEU A 115 -13.64 -2.67 -0.10
C LEU A 115 -14.63 -3.13 -1.17
N PHE A 116 -14.11 -3.74 -2.23
CA PHE A 116 -14.89 -4.03 -3.44
C PHE A 116 -15.42 -5.46 -3.48
N GLU A 117 -14.74 -6.41 -2.85
CA GLU A 117 -14.99 -7.86 -2.94
C GLU A 117 -15.03 -8.38 -4.39
N ASP A 118 -14.38 -7.65 -5.30
CA ASP A 118 -14.29 -7.94 -6.73
C ASP A 118 -12.83 -7.71 -7.18
N ASP A 119 -12.19 -8.79 -7.62
CA ASP A 119 -10.81 -8.79 -8.13
C ASP A 119 -10.74 -8.67 -9.67
N ASP A 120 -11.89 -8.47 -10.32
CA ASP A 120 -11.98 -8.17 -11.74
C ASP A 120 -11.85 -6.67 -12.08
N ILE A 121 -11.97 -5.80 -11.07
CA ILE A 121 -11.83 -4.36 -11.21
C ILE A 121 -10.38 -3.97 -11.52
N ALA A 122 -10.20 -3.14 -12.55
CA ALA A 122 -8.95 -2.47 -12.84
C ALA A 122 -8.82 -1.17 -12.02
N PHE A 123 -7.73 -1.03 -11.27
CA PHE A 123 -7.44 0.13 -10.44
C PHE A 123 -6.32 0.98 -11.05
N LYS A 124 -6.42 2.29 -10.88
CA LYS A 124 -5.30 3.20 -11.10
C LYS A 124 -4.36 3.12 -9.91
N GLU A 125 -3.07 3.37 -10.12
CA GLU A 125 -2.12 3.39 -9.00
C GLU A 125 -2.48 4.43 -7.93
N SER A 126 -3.14 5.54 -8.31
CA SER A 126 -3.67 6.54 -7.40
C SER A 126 -4.64 5.94 -6.38
N ASP A 127 -5.48 5.00 -6.80
CA ASP A 127 -6.49 4.34 -5.96
C ASP A 127 -5.84 3.42 -4.90
N LEU A 128 -4.60 3.00 -5.15
CA LEU A 128 -3.81 2.08 -4.32
C LEU A 128 -2.79 2.81 -3.43
N SER A 129 -2.81 4.14 -3.39
CA SER A 129 -1.82 4.95 -2.67
C SER A 129 -1.74 4.63 -1.17
N LEU A 130 -2.90 4.52 -0.51
CA LEU A 130 -2.95 4.13 0.90
C LEU A 130 -2.40 2.71 1.12
N ASN A 131 -2.80 1.77 0.26
CA ASN A 131 -2.41 0.37 0.36
C ASN A 131 -0.88 0.21 0.22
N ARG A 132 -0.25 1.00 -0.67
CA ARG A 132 1.21 1.07 -0.80
C ARG A 132 1.87 1.53 0.49
N ILE A 133 1.33 2.57 1.11
CA ILE A 133 1.88 3.12 2.36
C ILE A 133 1.76 2.11 3.49
N LEU A 134 0.60 1.48 3.66
CA LEU A 134 0.35 0.47 4.70
C LEU A 134 1.25 -0.78 4.55
N THR A 135 1.66 -1.12 3.32
CA THR A 135 2.56 -2.26 3.02
C THR A 135 4.04 -1.89 2.91
N ALA A 136 4.38 -0.60 3.13
CA ALA A 136 5.72 -0.05 2.90
C ALA A 136 6.27 -0.40 1.49
N SER A 137 5.41 -0.31 0.48
CA SER A 137 5.80 -0.48 -0.93
C SER A 137 6.13 0.89 -1.54
N PRO A 138 7.37 1.11 -2.00
CA PRO A 138 7.74 2.37 -2.63
C PRO A 138 6.88 2.67 -3.87
N PHE A 139 6.61 3.95 -4.11
CA PHE A 139 5.75 4.38 -5.23
C PHE A 139 6.34 4.07 -6.62
N TYR A 140 7.66 3.96 -6.73
CA TYR A 140 8.31 3.58 -8.00
C TYR A 140 8.12 2.08 -8.35
N VAL A 141 7.72 1.23 -7.39
CA VAL A 141 7.47 -0.20 -7.64
C VAL A 141 6.23 -0.29 -8.53
N PRO A 142 6.30 -0.87 -9.74
CA PRO A 142 5.13 -0.96 -10.62
C PRO A 142 4.03 -1.79 -9.97
N LEU A 143 2.76 -1.39 -10.16
CA LEU A 143 1.60 -2.21 -9.78
C LEU A 143 0.81 -2.62 -11.02
N PRO A 144 0.32 -3.88 -11.08
CA PRO A 144 -0.55 -4.29 -12.17
C PRO A 144 -1.86 -3.50 -12.02
N GLN A 145 -2.61 -3.30 -13.09
CA GLN A 145 -3.92 -2.64 -12.95
C GLN A 145 -4.93 -3.55 -12.25
N LYS A 146 -4.74 -4.87 -12.34
CA LYS A 146 -5.62 -5.92 -11.82
C LYS A 146 -4.78 -7.08 -11.29
N LEU A 147 -5.27 -7.74 -10.24
CA LEU A 147 -4.66 -8.95 -9.69
C LEU A 147 -5.75 -9.87 -9.16
N THR A 148 -5.84 -11.06 -9.73
CA THR A 148 -6.77 -12.10 -9.24
C THR A 148 -6.28 -12.69 -7.92
N LEU A 149 -7.15 -12.64 -6.91
CA LEU A 149 -6.90 -13.22 -5.59
C LEU A 149 -7.21 -14.72 -5.62
N THR A 150 -6.46 -15.47 -4.82
CA THR A 150 -6.72 -16.88 -4.55
C THR A 150 -7.92 -17.03 -3.60
N ASP A 151 -8.58 -18.19 -3.63
CA ASP A 151 -9.68 -18.50 -2.71
C ASP A 151 -9.25 -18.39 -1.24
N LYS A 152 -8.01 -18.80 -0.92
CA LYS A 152 -7.44 -18.63 0.42
C LYS A 152 -7.46 -17.16 0.85
N GLU A 153 -7.08 -16.24 -0.03
CA GLU A 153 -7.07 -14.81 0.28
C GLU A 153 -8.48 -14.26 0.46
N LYS A 154 -9.40 -14.58 -0.46
CA LYS A 154 -10.80 -14.17 -0.40
C LYS A 154 -11.46 -14.65 0.90
N ASN A 155 -11.29 -15.92 1.23
CA ASN A 155 -11.82 -16.52 2.46
C ASN A 155 -11.20 -15.90 3.72
N THR A 156 -9.88 -15.68 3.75
CA THR A 156 -9.21 -15.07 4.93
C THR A 156 -9.67 -13.63 5.14
N VAL A 157 -9.88 -12.85 4.08
CA VAL A 157 -10.45 -11.50 4.15
C VAL A 157 -11.88 -11.55 4.71
N HIS A 158 -12.71 -12.46 4.18
CA HIS A 158 -14.09 -12.61 4.62
C HIS A 158 -14.18 -12.95 6.12
N GLU A 159 -13.42 -13.94 6.58
CA GLU A 159 -13.33 -14.31 8.01
C GLU A 159 -12.87 -13.14 8.89
N MET A 160 -11.87 -12.38 8.43
CA MET A 160 -11.38 -11.21 9.16
C MET A 160 -12.49 -10.15 9.33
N LEU A 161 -13.25 -9.87 8.27
CA LEU A 161 -14.34 -8.90 8.31
C LEU A 161 -15.48 -9.34 9.23
N LEU A 162 -15.82 -10.63 9.24
CA LEU A 162 -16.78 -11.18 10.19
C LEU A 162 -16.28 -11.02 11.64
N GLY A 163 -15.01 -11.31 11.90
CA GLY A 163 -14.39 -11.11 13.22
C GLY A 163 -14.38 -9.66 13.69
N ILE A 164 -14.07 -8.71 12.80
CA ILE A 164 -14.12 -7.27 13.10
C ILE A 164 -15.54 -6.86 13.52
N LYS A 165 -16.57 -7.29 12.77
CA LYS A 165 -17.96 -6.98 13.07
C LYS A 165 -18.43 -7.61 14.38
N ALA A 166 -18.02 -8.84 14.67
CA ALA A 166 -18.33 -9.51 15.92
C ALA A 166 -17.73 -8.77 17.13
N ASN A 167 -16.57 -8.14 16.94
CA ASN A 167 -15.89 -7.35 17.96
C ASN A 167 -16.45 -5.93 18.13
N TRP A 168 -17.35 -5.45 17.28
CA TRP A 168 -17.91 -4.10 17.39
C TRP A 168 -19.44 -4.14 17.52
N ASP A 169 -19.89 -4.21 18.77
CA ASP A 169 -21.30 -4.42 19.14
C ASP A 169 -22.28 -3.46 18.46
N LYS A 170 -21.90 -2.21 18.25
CA LYS A 170 -22.79 -1.20 17.65
C LYS A 170 -23.09 -1.44 16.17
N ILE A 171 -22.26 -2.20 15.46
CA ILE A 171 -22.42 -2.49 14.02
C ILE A 171 -22.62 -3.98 13.70
N LYS A 172 -22.70 -4.84 14.73
CA LYS A 172 -22.77 -6.30 14.52
C LYS A 172 -23.94 -6.72 13.63
N ASN A 173 -25.06 -6.00 13.72
CA ASN A 173 -26.28 -6.24 12.93
C ASN A 173 -26.29 -5.51 11.57
N THR A 174 -25.30 -4.67 11.27
CA THR A 174 -25.15 -4.03 9.95
C THR A 174 -24.70 -5.08 8.94
N SER A 175 -25.12 -5.00 7.68
CA SER A 175 -24.57 -5.88 6.63
C SER A 175 -23.08 -5.62 6.41
N LEU A 176 -22.33 -6.59 5.85
CA LEU A 176 -20.93 -6.36 5.48
C LEU A 176 -20.80 -5.19 4.50
N ASN A 177 -21.67 -5.11 3.50
CA ASN A 177 -21.67 -3.99 2.57
C ASN A 177 -21.96 -2.65 3.27
N GLY A 178 -22.94 -2.60 4.17
CA GLY A 178 -23.24 -1.40 4.95
C GLY A 178 -22.05 -0.96 5.82
N PHE A 179 -21.33 -1.90 6.42
CA PHE A 179 -20.10 -1.61 7.15
C PHE A 179 -19.02 -1.02 6.24
N LYS A 180 -18.79 -1.60 5.06
CA LYS A 180 -17.81 -1.10 4.09
C LYS A 180 -18.15 0.30 3.58
N GLU A 181 -19.39 0.54 3.16
CA GLU A 181 -19.83 1.85 2.63
C GLU A 181 -19.81 2.94 3.70
N SER A 182 -20.15 2.59 4.93
CA SER A 182 -20.15 3.54 6.03
C SER A 182 -18.73 3.86 6.47
N PHE A 183 -17.91 2.84 6.75
CA PHE A 183 -16.67 3.02 7.50
C PHE A 183 -15.40 2.77 6.72
N LEU A 184 -15.39 1.96 5.65
CA LEU A 184 -14.14 1.64 4.95
C LEU A 184 -13.93 2.44 3.66
N LYS A 185 -14.99 2.67 2.89
CA LYS A 185 -14.99 3.52 1.68
C LYS A 185 -15.12 5.00 2.06
N ARG A 186 -14.05 5.53 2.66
CA ARG A 186 -13.95 6.91 3.13
C ARG A 186 -12.98 7.71 2.29
N SER A 187 -13.44 8.86 1.83
CA SER A 187 -12.55 9.89 1.34
C SER A 187 -11.65 10.42 2.44
N GLY A 188 -10.48 10.90 2.02
CA GLY A 188 -9.51 11.50 2.91
C GLY A 188 -8.27 11.92 2.15
N ARG A 189 -7.24 12.27 2.91
CA ARG A 189 -5.93 12.64 2.36
C ARG A 189 -4.79 12.11 3.22
N ILE A 190 -3.68 11.87 2.56
CA ILE A 190 -2.41 11.51 3.18
C ILE A 190 -1.49 12.72 3.06
N GLU A 191 -0.94 13.14 4.19
CA GLU A 191 0.08 14.18 4.26
C GLU A 191 1.40 13.51 4.67
N ILE A 192 2.43 13.69 3.84
CA ILE A 192 3.78 13.22 4.09
C ILE A 192 4.68 14.44 4.16
N ASP A 193 5.29 14.70 5.31
CA ASP A 193 6.18 15.85 5.49
C ASP A 193 7.60 15.57 4.94
N LYS A 194 8.47 16.59 5.05
CA LYS A 194 9.87 16.50 4.59
C LYS A 194 10.67 15.43 5.32
N GLU A 195 10.32 15.15 6.57
CA GLU A 195 10.94 14.10 7.38
C GLU A 195 10.34 12.71 7.10
N LYS A 196 9.36 12.59 6.20
CA LYS A 196 8.60 11.37 5.92
C LYS A 196 7.70 10.92 7.07
N ASN A 197 7.32 11.81 7.98
CA ASN A 197 6.22 11.55 8.90
C ASN A 197 4.92 11.53 8.08
N CYS A 198 4.04 10.58 8.39
CA CYS A 198 2.83 10.32 7.61
C CYS A 198 1.60 10.49 8.50
N ILE A 199 0.69 11.36 8.07
CA ILE A 199 -0.60 11.56 8.71
C ILE A 199 -1.70 11.27 7.69
N ILE A 200 -2.67 10.45 8.07
CA ILE A 200 -3.86 10.15 7.26
C ILE A 200 -5.02 10.88 7.90
N TYR A 201 -5.66 11.77 7.15
CA TYR A 201 -6.89 12.43 7.53
C TYR A 201 -8.05 11.72 6.86
N VAL A 202 -9.05 11.35 7.64
CA VAL A 202 -10.28 10.73 7.15
C VAL A 202 -11.39 11.78 7.20
N ASP A 203 -12.11 11.96 6.10
CA ASP A 203 -13.23 12.91 6.08
C ASP A 203 -14.31 12.46 7.05
N ASN A 204 -14.99 13.40 7.71
CA ASN A 204 -16.03 13.12 8.71
C ASN A 204 -17.41 12.91 8.05
N LYS A 205 -18.24 12.02 8.59
CA LYS A 205 -19.69 11.90 8.28
C LYS A 205 -20.49 11.63 9.56
N SER A 206 -21.82 11.74 9.45
CA SER A 206 -22.77 11.68 10.58
C SER A 206 -22.64 10.41 11.45
N TYR A 207 -22.40 9.26 10.83
CA TYR A 207 -22.27 7.97 11.52
C TYR A 207 -20.94 7.78 12.27
N ASP A 208 -20.00 8.73 12.17
CA ASP A 208 -18.72 8.67 12.90
C ASP A 208 -18.89 8.78 14.41
N MET A 209 -20.06 9.18 14.91
CA MET A 209 -20.43 9.05 16.32
C MET A 209 -20.28 7.62 16.85
N LEU A 210 -20.41 6.59 15.99
CA LEU A 210 -20.23 5.20 16.40
C LEU A 210 -18.77 4.86 16.69
N LEU A 211 -17.79 5.61 16.18
CA LEU A 211 -16.37 5.36 16.43
C LEU A 211 -16.01 5.46 17.92
N ASP A 212 -16.78 6.22 18.70
CA ASP A 212 -16.56 6.38 20.14
C ASP A 212 -16.84 5.07 20.92
N SER A 213 -17.47 4.09 20.27
CA SER A 213 -17.76 2.76 20.83
C SER A 213 -16.77 1.67 20.41
N LEU A 214 -15.72 2.01 19.67
CA LEU A 214 -14.75 1.03 19.20
C LEU A 214 -13.94 0.45 20.38
N PRO A 215 -13.83 -0.88 20.50
CA PRO A 215 -13.01 -1.50 21.53
C PRO A 215 -11.52 -1.54 21.19
N TRP A 216 -11.08 -0.92 20.10
CA TRP A 216 -9.68 -0.87 19.68
C TRP A 216 -9.26 0.53 19.27
N SER A 217 -7.94 0.77 19.30
CA SER A 217 -7.34 2.00 18.78
C SER A 217 -6.98 1.84 17.31
N TYR A 218 -7.27 2.86 16.52
CA TYR A 218 -6.85 3.00 15.12
C TYR A 218 -5.96 4.22 14.87
N LYS A 219 -5.74 5.06 15.90
CA LYS A 219 -5.09 6.38 15.77
C LYS A 219 -3.61 6.31 15.40
N LEU A 220 -2.94 5.22 15.75
CA LEU A 220 -1.53 5.01 15.48
C LEU A 220 -1.35 3.64 14.82
N ILE A 221 -0.78 3.65 13.61
CA ILE A 221 -0.49 2.43 12.86
C ILE A 221 1.01 2.17 12.92
N ARG A 222 1.37 1.04 13.53
CA ARG A 222 2.75 0.55 13.66
C ARG A 222 2.82 -0.91 13.29
N TYR A 223 3.64 -1.23 12.29
CA TYR A 223 3.95 -2.59 11.89
C TYR A 223 5.45 -2.82 11.87
N SER A 224 5.89 -4.07 11.99
CA SER A 224 7.30 -4.51 11.90
C SER A 224 7.99 -4.14 10.58
N TRP A 225 7.22 -3.91 9.51
CA TRP A 225 7.75 -3.48 8.19
C TRP A 225 7.66 -1.97 7.93
N LEU A 226 7.00 -1.20 8.81
CA LEU A 226 6.93 0.26 8.69
C LEU A 226 8.14 0.89 9.39
N LYS A 227 8.81 1.83 8.71
CA LYS A 227 9.96 2.56 9.29
C LYS A 227 9.54 3.63 10.31
N LYS A 228 8.35 4.21 10.13
CA LYS A 228 7.77 5.27 10.96
C LYS A 228 6.32 4.91 11.28
N ILE A 229 5.85 5.40 12.41
CA ILE A 229 4.44 5.32 12.79
C ILE A 229 3.63 6.19 11.84
N ILE A 230 2.48 5.69 11.41
CA ILE A 230 1.50 6.50 10.67
C ILE A 230 0.44 6.96 11.67
N THR A 231 0.16 8.25 11.68
CA THR A 231 -0.89 8.84 12.53
C THR A 231 -2.19 8.92 11.74
N VAL A 232 -3.31 8.61 12.38
CA VAL A 232 -4.64 8.70 11.79
C VAL A 232 -5.43 9.77 12.53
N GLN A 233 -5.85 10.78 11.79
CA GLN A 233 -6.74 11.85 12.24
C GLN A 233 -8.13 11.54 11.69
N TRP A 234 -9.00 11.07 12.59
CA TRP A 234 -10.39 10.75 12.31
C TRP A 234 -11.17 11.15 13.54
N LYS A 235 -11.88 12.27 13.40
CA LYS A 235 -12.24 13.20 14.48
C LYS A 235 -11.03 13.93 15.10
#